data_AF-A0A0L8FNY1-F1
#
_entry.id   AF-A0A0L8FNY1-F1
#
_cell.length_a   1.000
_cell.length_b   1.000
_cell.length_c   1.000
_cell.angle_alpha   90.00
_cell.angle_beta   90.00
_cell.angle_gamma   90.00
#
_symmetry.space_group_name_H-M   'P 1'
#
loop_
_entity.id
_entity.type
_entity.pdbx_description
1 polymer ?
#
loop_
_entity_poly.entity_id
_entity_poly.type
_entity_poly.pdbx_seq_one_letter_code
_entity_poly.pdbx_strand_id
1 'polypeptide(L)'
;MSIRYLLFVGICLGIARHVYAVDLTLKPGETSDAVIDATVREIRTKCILAQDYYFLRRLAVAQMKSIASPTGGIWRVTNAQLKTVQNACTGRLMATCRKVQTKFIIDVSTVTMSDLQKPLHSGLIMSLFISSSVPPVPLQKGQQALSWKHYINSNGNVSQFSIWSNELEKLS
;
A
#
# COMPACT_ATOMS: atom_id res chain seq x y z
N MET A 1 23.98 15.49 -70.66
CA MET A 1 24.52 15.87 -69.35
C MET A 1 23.60 15.27 -68.29
N SER A 2 24.12 14.36 -67.46
CA SER A 2 23.42 13.57 -66.43
C SER A 2 23.15 14.34 -65.15
N ILE A 3 22.10 13.94 -64.41
CA ILE A 3 21.94 13.81 -62.93
C ILE A 3 20.57 13.10 -62.75
N ARG A 4 20.39 11.80 -62.43
CA ARG A 4 20.77 10.90 -61.32
C ARG A 4 20.14 11.22 -59.94
N TYR A 5 19.08 10.44 -59.63
CA TYR A 5 18.58 9.90 -58.35
C TYR A 5 18.17 10.84 -57.20
N LEU A 6 16.95 10.63 -56.66
CA LEU A 6 16.75 9.87 -55.40
C LEU A 6 15.27 9.80 -54.99
N LEU A 7 14.80 8.56 -54.84
CA LEU A 7 13.57 8.16 -54.15
C LEU A 7 13.68 8.50 -52.66
N PHE A 8 12.63 9.09 -52.08
CA PHE A 8 12.37 8.99 -50.65
C PHE A 8 10.95 8.48 -50.44
N VAL A 9 10.83 7.15 -50.36
CA VAL A 9 9.67 6.47 -49.81
C VAL A 9 9.83 6.50 -48.29
N GLY A 10 9.21 7.50 -47.66
CA GLY A 10 9.15 7.61 -46.21
C GLY A 10 8.09 6.68 -45.63
N ILE A 11 8.43 5.40 -45.44
CA ILE A 11 7.67 4.50 -44.57
C ILE A 11 8.03 4.87 -43.13
N CYS A 12 7.26 5.78 -42.53
CA CYS A 12 7.24 5.94 -41.09
C CYS A 12 6.52 4.73 -40.49
N LEU A 13 7.28 3.66 -40.25
CA LEU A 13 6.95 2.59 -39.31
C LEU A 13 6.76 3.22 -37.92
N GLY A 14 5.52 3.61 -37.63
CA GLY A 14 5.06 3.91 -36.29
C GLY A 14 5.09 2.63 -35.45
N ILE A 15 6.27 2.30 -34.92
CA ILE A 15 6.39 1.30 -33.87
C ILE A 15 5.74 1.94 -32.64
N ALA A 16 4.47 1.64 -32.42
CA ALA A 16 3.80 1.89 -31.16
C ALA A 16 4.62 1.18 -30.07
N ARG A 17 5.49 1.92 -29.39
CA ARG A 17 6.09 1.47 -28.14
C ARG A 17 4.95 1.42 -27.14
N HIS A 18 4.32 0.26 -27.00
CA HIS A 18 3.61 -0.08 -25.78
C HIS A 18 4.64 -0.08 -24.64
N VAL A 19 4.86 1.09 -24.05
CA VAL A 19 5.50 1.20 -22.75
C VAL A 19 4.53 0.54 -21.79
N TYR A 20 4.75 -0.73 -21.48
CA TYR A 20 4.06 -1.37 -20.37
C TYR A 20 4.42 -0.57 -19.12
N ALA A 21 3.46 0.20 -18.62
CA ALA A 21 3.62 0.90 -17.35
C ALA A 21 3.83 -0.17 -16.27
N VAL A 22 4.99 -0.12 -15.62
CA VAL A 22 5.31 -1.03 -14.50
C VAL A 22 4.45 -0.61 -13.31
N ASP A 23 3.64 -1.54 -12.78
CA ASP A 23 2.91 -1.32 -11.55
C ASP A 23 3.89 -1.32 -10.36
N LEU A 24 4.26 -0.12 -9.93
CA LEU A 24 5.17 0.08 -8.82
C LEU A 24 4.59 -0.41 -7.48
N THR A 25 3.28 -0.60 -7.36
CA THR A 25 2.67 -1.16 -6.13
C THR A 25 3.01 -2.63 -5.92
N LEU A 26 3.45 -3.32 -6.99
CA LEU A 26 3.89 -4.71 -6.98
C LEU A 26 5.42 -4.86 -7.01
N LYS A 27 6.17 -3.75 -7.10
CA LYS A 27 7.63 -3.75 -7.12
C LYS A 27 8.19 -3.73 -5.68
N PRO A 28 8.97 -4.74 -5.27
CA PRO A 28 9.56 -4.77 -3.93
C PRO A 28 10.44 -3.54 -3.64
N GLY A 29 10.33 -3.00 -2.43
CA GLY A 29 11.19 -1.93 -1.93
C GLY A 29 10.78 -0.51 -2.37
N GLU A 30 9.71 -0.35 -3.14
CA GLU A 30 9.16 0.97 -3.46
C GLU A 30 8.58 1.66 -2.21
N THR A 31 8.87 2.95 -2.06
CA THR A 31 8.52 3.74 -0.85
C THR A 31 8.05 5.17 -1.16
N SER A 32 7.89 5.51 -2.44
CA SER A 32 7.49 6.87 -2.83
C SER A 32 6.05 7.21 -2.40
N ASP A 33 5.78 8.50 -2.18
CA ASP A 33 4.43 8.97 -1.84
C ASP A 33 3.41 8.62 -2.93
N ALA A 34 3.81 8.67 -4.21
CA ALA A 34 2.97 8.25 -5.32
C ALA A 34 2.55 6.76 -5.24
N VAL A 35 3.46 5.90 -4.77
CA VAL A 35 3.19 4.47 -4.57
C VAL A 35 2.30 4.23 -3.35
N ILE A 36 2.47 5.01 -2.27
CA ILE A 36 1.56 5.00 -1.12
C ILE A 36 0.15 5.36 -1.59
N ASP A 37 0.00 6.45 -2.34
CA ASP A 37 -1.30 6.94 -2.82
C ASP A 37 -1.94 5.98 -3.81
N ALA A 38 -1.17 5.40 -4.74
CA ALA A 38 -1.64 4.37 -5.64
C ALA A 38 -2.14 3.14 -4.88
N THR A 39 -1.36 2.66 -3.89
CA THR A 39 -1.74 1.50 -3.07
C THR A 39 -3.03 1.75 -2.28
N VAL A 40 -3.12 2.88 -1.58
CA VAL A 40 -4.32 3.24 -0.80
C VAL A 40 -5.53 3.38 -1.73
N ARG A 41 -5.35 3.98 -2.91
CA ARG A 41 -6.40 4.11 -3.93
C ARG A 41 -6.88 2.75 -4.41
N GLU A 42 -5.99 1.82 -4.74
CA GLU A 42 -6.34 0.46 -5.16
C GLU A 42 -7.14 -0.31 -4.10
N ILE A 43 -6.72 -0.21 -2.83
CA ILE A 43 -7.44 -0.83 -1.70
C ILE A 43 -8.83 -0.20 -1.53
N ARG A 44 -8.94 1.12 -1.74
CA ARG A 44 -10.18 1.88 -1.68
C ARG A 44 -11.15 1.55 -2.81
N THR A 45 -10.69 1.55 -4.05
CA THR A 45 -11.55 1.29 -5.22
C THR A 45 -12.12 -0.13 -5.20
N LYS A 46 -11.40 -1.08 -4.58
CA LYS A 46 -11.87 -2.46 -4.39
C LYS A 46 -12.60 -2.69 -3.06
N CYS A 47 -12.79 -1.64 -2.25
CA CYS A 47 -13.52 -1.65 -0.98
C CYS A 47 -13.07 -2.79 -0.04
N ILE A 48 -11.76 -2.91 0.21
CA ILE A 48 -11.22 -3.92 1.15
C ILE A 48 -11.26 -3.42 2.59
N LEU A 49 -11.01 -2.12 2.81
CA LEU A 49 -11.02 -1.51 4.13
C LEU A 49 -12.33 -0.74 4.33
N ALA A 50 -13.20 -1.20 5.22
CA ALA A 50 -14.43 -0.45 5.52
C ALA A 50 -14.18 0.84 6.35
N GLN A 51 -12.98 0.95 6.92
CA GLN A 51 -12.57 2.03 7.83
C GLN A 51 -11.90 3.20 7.07
N ASP A 52 -11.36 4.16 7.82
CA ASP A 52 -10.73 5.36 7.28
C ASP A 52 -9.47 5.06 6.44
N TYR A 53 -9.56 5.26 5.12
CA TYR A 53 -8.43 5.14 4.19
C TYR A 53 -7.35 6.21 4.41
N TYR A 54 -7.71 7.38 4.95
CA TYR A 54 -6.73 8.39 5.33
C TYR A 54 -5.89 7.92 6.51
N PHE A 55 -6.45 7.12 7.42
CA PHE A 55 -5.67 6.50 8.48
C PHE A 55 -4.63 5.52 7.90
N LEU A 56 -5.02 4.69 6.92
CA LEU A 56 -4.07 3.81 6.25
C LEU A 56 -2.92 4.59 5.59
N ARG A 57 -3.22 5.71 4.93
CA ARG A 57 -2.21 6.61 4.36
C ARG A 57 -1.29 7.21 5.43
N ARG A 58 -1.84 7.73 6.53
CA ARG A 58 -1.05 8.30 7.65
C ARG A 58 -0.17 7.25 8.29
N LEU A 59 -0.65 6.01 8.41
CA LEU A 59 0.13 4.90 8.93
C LEU A 59 1.35 4.59 8.07
N ALA A 60 1.27 4.66 6.74
CA ALA A 60 2.42 4.44 5.87
C ALA A 60 3.60 5.34 6.26
N VAL A 61 3.34 6.64 6.34
CA VAL A 61 4.37 7.63 6.70
C VAL A 61 4.82 7.48 8.15
N ALA A 62 3.88 7.30 9.08
CA ALA A 62 4.23 7.17 10.48
C ALA A 62 5.09 5.92 10.74
N GLN A 63 4.76 4.79 10.11
CA GLN A 63 5.53 3.56 10.24
C GLN A 63 6.92 3.69 9.61
N MET A 64 7.03 4.24 8.40
CA MET A 64 8.32 4.47 7.76
C MET A 64 9.24 5.39 8.56
N LYS A 65 8.69 6.46 9.17
CA LYS A 65 9.47 7.41 9.98
C LYS A 65 9.79 6.91 11.39
N SER A 66 8.94 6.05 11.98
CA SER A 66 9.12 5.55 13.35
C SER A 66 9.90 4.24 13.46
N ILE A 67 9.94 3.43 12.40
CA ILE A 67 10.59 2.12 12.39
C ILE A 67 11.67 2.09 11.31
N ALA A 68 12.93 1.97 11.76
CA ALA A 68 14.11 1.96 10.89
C ALA A 68 14.19 0.71 9.98
N SER A 69 13.77 -0.46 10.47
CA SER A 69 13.83 -1.69 9.68
C SER A 69 12.89 -1.62 8.48
N PRO A 70 13.33 -1.94 7.25
CA PRO A 70 12.47 -1.94 6.08
C PRO A 70 11.52 -3.16 6.00
N THR A 71 11.67 -4.12 6.90
CA THR A 71 10.90 -5.36 6.90
C THR A 71 9.39 -5.10 6.99
N GLY A 72 8.61 -5.80 6.18
CA GLY A 72 7.17 -5.59 6.09
C GLY A 72 6.76 -4.44 5.18
N GLY A 73 7.70 -3.85 4.43
CA GLY A 73 7.46 -2.81 3.43
C GLY A 73 7.08 -1.46 4.03
N ILE A 74 6.29 -0.68 3.28
CA ILE A 74 5.83 0.66 3.65
C ILE A 74 5.11 0.66 5.01
N TRP A 75 4.19 -0.27 5.25
CA TRP A 75 3.41 -0.31 6.49
C TRP A 75 4.11 -1.05 7.64
N ARG A 76 5.37 -1.48 7.45
CA ARG A 76 6.19 -2.14 8.48
C ARG A 76 5.48 -3.30 9.18
N VAL A 77 4.71 -4.06 8.40
CA VAL A 77 3.94 -5.20 8.90
C VAL A 77 4.88 -6.22 9.53
N THR A 78 4.62 -6.59 10.77
CA THR A 78 5.40 -7.60 11.49
C THR A 78 4.90 -9.02 11.21
N ASN A 79 5.73 -10.03 11.50
CA ASN A 79 5.33 -11.42 11.40
C ASN A 79 4.13 -11.75 12.31
N ALA A 80 4.05 -11.13 13.49
CA ALA A 80 2.92 -11.30 14.41
C ALA A 80 1.61 -10.73 13.83
N GLN A 81 1.68 -9.56 13.20
CA GLN A 81 0.52 -8.94 12.52
C GLN A 81 0.08 -9.79 11.32
N LEU A 82 1.03 -10.28 10.50
CA LEU A 82 0.72 -11.17 9.38
C LEU A 82 -0.01 -12.44 9.86
N LYS A 83 0.53 -13.13 10.88
CA LYS A 83 -0.12 -14.32 11.45
C LYS A 83 -1.51 -14.02 12.01
N THR A 84 -1.68 -12.88 12.67
CA THR A 84 -2.98 -12.43 13.18
C THR A 84 -4.00 -12.30 12.05
N VAL A 85 -3.60 -11.70 10.92
CA VAL A 85 -4.44 -11.56 9.73
C VAL A 85 -4.75 -12.90 9.10
N GLN A 86 -3.75 -13.77 8.94
CA GLN A 86 -3.94 -15.12 8.38
C GLN A 86 -4.94 -15.94 9.19
N ASN A 87 -4.83 -15.91 10.53
CA ASN A 87 -5.79 -16.54 11.42
C ASN A 87 -7.17 -15.89 11.34
N ALA A 88 -7.26 -14.57 11.18
CA ALA A 88 -8.54 -13.89 11.00
C ALA A 88 -9.21 -14.25 9.67
N CYS A 89 -8.44 -14.55 8.62
CA CYS A 89 -8.95 -14.94 7.30
C CYS A 89 -9.62 -16.32 7.28
N THR A 90 -9.33 -17.21 8.24
CA THR A 90 -10.07 -18.47 8.40
C THR A 90 -11.33 -18.33 9.25
N GLY A 91 -11.51 -17.18 9.91
CA GLY A 91 -12.66 -16.88 10.76
C GLY A 91 -13.35 -15.57 10.35
N ARG A 92 -13.32 -14.59 11.25
CA ARG A 92 -14.11 -13.34 11.15
C ARG A 92 -13.89 -12.51 9.87
N LEU A 93 -12.71 -12.59 9.24
CA LEU A 93 -12.39 -11.86 8.02
C LEU A 93 -12.50 -12.72 6.75
N MET A 94 -13.01 -13.95 6.83
CA MET A 94 -13.05 -14.87 5.68
C MET A 94 -13.66 -14.23 4.42
N ALA A 95 -14.79 -13.54 4.54
CA ALA A 95 -15.42 -12.87 3.40
C ALA A 95 -14.53 -11.79 2.78
N THR A 96 -13.89 -10.95 3.61
CA THR A 96 -12.98 -9.90 3.16
C THR A 96 -11.71 -10.49 2.53
N CYS A 97 -11.14 -11.56 3.10
CA CYS A 97 -9.96 -12.21 2.53
C CYS A 97 -10.26 -12.91 1.20
N ARG A 98 -11.44 -13.54 1.04
CA ARG A 98 -11.90 -14.03 -0.28
C ARG A 98 -12.06 -12.90 -1.29
N LYS A 99 -12.51 -11.72 -0.86
CA LYS A 99 -12.57 -10.54 -1.71
C LYS A 99 -11.17 -10.09 -2.16
N VAL A 100 -10.18 -10.12 -1.26
CA VAL A 100 -8.78 -9.85 -1.62
C VAL A 100 -8.29 -10.86 -2.67
N GLN A 101 -8.52 -12.14 -2.45
CA GLN A 101 -8.13 -13.20 -3.39
C GLN A 101 -8.76 -13.00 -4.77
N THR A 102 -10.06 -12.69 -4.84
CA THR A 102 -10.75 -12.51 -6.13
C THR A 102 -10.41 -11.20 -6.83
N LYS A 103 -10.15 -10.11 -6.10
CA LYS A 103 -9.90 -8.78 -6.69
C LYS A 103 -8.43 -8.49 -6.99
N PHE A 104 -7.52 -9.16 -6.30
CA PHE A 104 -6.07 -8.94 -6.42
C PHE A 104 -5.30 -10.20 -6.79
N ILE A 105 -5.95 -11.37 -6.83
CA ILE A 105 -5.29 -12.67 -7.07
C ILE A 105 -4.21 -12.93 -6.00
N ILE A 106 -4.50 -12.54 -4.76
CA ILE A 106 -3.62 -12.72 -3.60
C ILE A 106 -4.32 -13.60 -2.57
N ASP A 107 -3.79 -14.79 -2.33
CA ASP A 107 -4.18 -15.62 -1.19
C ASP A 107 -3.44 -15.16 0.07
N VAL A 108 -4.17 -14.52 0.99
CA VAL A 108 -3.62 -14.00 2.24
C VAL A 108 -2.99 -15.10 3.10
N SER A 109 -3.51 -16.33 3.02
CA SER A 109 -3.01 -17.46 3.81
C SER A 109 -1.58 -17.87 3.43
N THR A 110 -1.15 -17.57 2.21
CA THR A 110 0.18 -17.93 1.68
C THR A 110 1.13 -16.74 1.61
N VAL A 111 0.68 -15.52 1.92
CA VAL A 111 1.53 -14.32 1.91
C VAL A 111 2.69 -14.51 2.90
N THR A 112 3.91 -14.23 2.43
CA THR A 112 5.13 -14.30 3.24
C THR A 112 5.64 -12.91 3.58
N MET A 113 6.57 -12.81 4.54
CA MET A 113 7.26 -11.54 4.84
C MET A 113 8.03 -10.94 3.64
N SER A 114 8.43 -11.78 2.69
CA SER A 114 9.08 -11.32 1.44
C SER A 114 8.07 -10.61 0.53
N ASP A 115 6.85 -11.14 0.43
CA ASP A 115 5.78 -10.51 -0.36
C ASP A 115 5.41 -9.13 0.19
N LEU A 116 5.52 -8.94 1.51
CA LEU A 116 5.25 -7.65 2.15
C LEU A 116 6.24 -6.55 1.77
N GLN A 117 7.33 -6.87 1.07
CA GLN A 117 8.19 -5.84 0.47
C GLN A 117 7.49 -5.11 -0.69
N LYS A 118 6.43 -5.69 -1.26
CA LYS A 118 5.60 -5.05 -2.26
C LYS A 118 4.57 -4.14 -1.58
N PRO A 119 4.48 -2.86 -1.96
CA PRO A 119 3.53 -1.89 -1.39
C PRO A 119 2.10 -2.42 -1.25
N LEU A 120 1.54 -3.01 -2.30
CA LEU A 120 0.16 -3.50 -2.31
C LEU A 120 -0.07 -4.60 -1.28
N HIS A 121 0.86 -5.55 -1.16
CA HIS A 121 0.75 -6.64 -0.20
C HIS A 121 0.86 -6.11 1.24
N SER A 122 1.85 -5.24 1.51
CA SER A 122 2.02 -4.58 2.81
C SER A 122 0.75 -3.81 3.23
N GLY A 123 0.21 -2.98 2.32
CA GLY A 123 -0.99 -2.19 2.55
C GLY A 123 -2.25 -3.04 2.76
N LEU A 124 -2.41 -4.13 1.99
CA LEU A 124 -3.53 -5.06 2.15
C LEU A 124 -3.48 -5.75 3.52
N ILE A 125 -2.32 -6.28 3.93
CA ILE A 125 -2.21 -6.94 5.23
C ILE A 125 -2.44 -5.95 6.37
N MET A 126 -1.90 -4.72 6.30
CA MET A 126 -2.19 -3.70 7.31
C MET A 126 -3.68 -3.33 7.35
N SER A 127 -4.34 -3.21 6.19
CA SER A 127 -5.78 -2.94 6.10
C SER A 127 -6.62 -4.03 6.77
N LEU A 128 -6.28 -5.30 6.52
CA LEU A 128 -6.94 -6.43 7.15
C LEU A 128 -6.61 -6.49 8.65
N PHE A 129 -5.38 -6.17 9.05
CA PHE A 129 -4.99 -6.12 10.45
C PHE A 129 -5.82 -5.08 11.20
N ILE A 130 -5.96 -3.87 10.66
CA ILE A 130 -6.82 -2.81 11.19
C ILE A 130 -8.27 -3.29 11.32
N SER A 131 -8.81 -3.91 10.27
CA SER A 131 -10.18 -4.44 10.27
C SER A 131 -10.41 -5.53 11.33
N SER A 132 -9.34 -6.21 11.73
CA SER A 132 -9.39 -7.30 12.68
C SER A 132 -9.15 -6.78 14.12
N SER A 133 -8.11 -6.00 14.36
CA SER A 133 -7.54 -5.82 15.70
C SER A 133 -7.66 -4.40 16.22
N VAL A 134 -8.14 -3.47 15.39
CA VAL A 134 -8.29 -2.06 15.77
C VAL A 134 -9.79 -1.76 15.84
N PRO A 135 -10.31 -1.24 16.96
CA PRO A 135 -11.67 -0.71 17.03
C PRO A 135 -11.90 0.32 15.91
N PRO A 136 -13.15 0.61 15.52
CA PRO A 136 -13.44 1.60 14.49
C PRO A 136 -12.60 2.87 14.68
N VAL A 137 -11.69 3.12 13.73
CA VAL A 137 -10.69 4.17 13.86
C VAL A 137 -11.40 5.52 13.87
N PRO A 138 -11.25 6.34 14.92
CA PRO A 138 -11.91 7.64 14.98
C PRO A 138 -11.41 8.57 13.87
N LEU A 139 -12.29 9.45 13.35
CA LEU A 139 -11.91 10.42 12.31
C LEU A 139 -10.93 11.50 12.82
N GLN A 140 -10.90 11.73 14.13
CA GLN A 140 -10.04 12.75 14.74
C GLN A 140 -8.60 12.27 14.79
N LYS A 141 -7.67 13.02 14.17
CA LYS A 141 -6.24 12.64 14.07
C LYS A 141 -5.58 12.33 15.40
N GLY A 142 -5.86 13.11 16.44
CA GLY A 142 -5.30 12.87 17.77
C GLY A 142 -5.70 11.50 18.33
N GLN A 143 -6.94 11.08 18.09
CA GLN A 143 -7.43 9.75 18.46
C GLN A 143 -6.83 8.65 17.57
N GLN A 144 -6.63 8.92 16.28
CA GLN A 144 -5.90 8.00 15.39
C GLN A 144 -4.47 7.76 15.87
N ALA A 145 -3.80 8.80 16.37
CA ALA A 145 -2.46 8.70 16.92
C ALA A 145 -2.43 7.81 18.18
N LEU A 146 -3.46 7.90 19.03
CA LEU A 146 -3.64 7.02 20.19
C LEU A 146 -3.92 5.58 19.76
N SER A 147 -4.79 5.36 18.77
CA SER A 147 -5.07 4.04 18.20
C SER A 147 -3.83 3.41 17.58
N TRP A 148 -3.05 4.17 16.82
CA TRP A 148 -1.78 3.71 16.25
C TRP A 148 -0.83 3.26 17.34
N LYS A 149 -0.63 4.07 18.39
CA LYS A 149 0.24 3.69 19.50
C LYS A 149 -0.27 2.42 20.19
N HIS A 150 -1.54 2.37 20.56
CA HIS A 150 -2.05 1.29 21.38
C HIS A 150 -2.12 -0.06 20.64
N TYR A 151 -2.58 -0.07 19.38
CA TYR A 151 -2.89 -1.32 18.66
C TYR A 151 -1.86 -1.72 17.60
N ILE A 152 -0.99 -0.81 17.15
CA ILE A 152 -0.13 -1.05 15.98
C ILE A 152 1.35 -0.89 16.31
N ASN A 153 1.75 0.17 17.00
CA ASN A 153 3.13 0.42 17.41
C ASN A 153 3.17 0.98 18.84
N SER A 154 3.27 0.09 19.84
CA SER A 154 3.29 0.46 21.28
C SER A 154 4.42 1.42 21.66
N ASN A 155 5.52 1.39 20.91
CA ASN A 155 6.67 2.29 21.08
C ASN A 155 6.51 3.62 20.31
N GLY A 156 5.39 3.80 19.59
CA GLY A 156 5.09 4.99 18.82
C GLY A 156 4.94 6.26 19.67
N ASN A 157 5.32 7.39 19.09
CA ASN A 157 5.15 8.71 19.70
C ASN A 157 3.94 9.43 19.07
N VAL A 158 2.88 9.60 19.86
CA VAL A 158 1.58 10.20 19.45
C VAL A 158 1.75 11.62 18.87
N SER A 159 2.66 12.42 19.46
CA SER A 159 2.95 13.76 18.97
C SER A 159 3.62 13.73 17.60
N GLN A 160 4.57 12.82 17.39
CA GLN A 160 5.25 12.64 16.10
C GLN A 160 4.28 12.16 15.01
N PHE A 161 3.40 11.21 15.32
CA PHE A 161 2.34 10.80 14.40
C PHE A 161 1.50 11.98 13.92
N SER A 162 1.13 12.86 14.84
CA SER A 162 0.32 14.03 14.54
C SER A 162 1.06 15.03 13.66
N ILE A 163 2.36 15.25 13.91
CA ILE A 163 3.21 16.11 13.09
C ILE A 163 3.30 15.56 11.66
N TRP A 164 3.67 14.29 11.50
CA TRP A 164 3.81 13.66 10.18
C TRP A 164 2.48 13.60 9.42
N SER A 165 1.37 13.39 10.13
CA SER A 165 0.03 13.42 9.53
C SER A 165 -0.36 14.81 9.01
N ASN A 166 0.10 15.88 9.66
CA ASN A 166 -0.17 17.25 9.22
C ASN A 166 0.74 17.66 8.05
N GLU A 167 1.99 17.20 8.02
CA GLU A 167 2.89 17.40 6.86
C GLU A 167 2.29 16.82 5.58
N LEU A 168 1.73 15.62 5.67
CA LEU A 168 1.09 14.90 4.56
C LEU A 168 -0.09 15.63 3.91
N GLU A 169 -0.78 16.49 4.64
CA GLU A 169 -1.96 17.23 4.17
C GLU A 169 -1.62 18.62 3.63
N LYS A 170 -0.42 19.14 3.93
CA LYS A 170 0.06 20.38 3.31
C LYS A 170 0.51 20.18 1.85
N LEU A 171 0.69 18.92 1.44
CA LEU A 171 1.19 18.52 0.12
C LEU A 171 0.10 18.00 -0.82
N SER A 172 -1.14 17.91 -0.34
CA SER A 172 -2.31 17.40 -1.08
C SER A 172 -3.30 18.51 -1.40
#